data_AF-A0A7X9RZ98-F1
#
_entry.id   AF-A0A7X9RZ98-F1
#
_cell.length_a   1.000
_cell.length_b   1.000
_cell.length_c   1.000
_cell.angle_alpha   90.00
_cell.angle_beta   90.00
_cell.angle_gamma   90.00
#
_symmetry.space_group_name_H-M   'P 1'
#
loop_
_entity.id
_entity.type
_entity.pdbx_description
1 polymer ?
#
loop_
_entity_poly.entity_id
_entity_poly.type
_entity_poly.pdbx_seq_one_letter_code
_entity_poly.pdbx_strand_id
1 'polypeptide(L)'
;MKTKLLIGILLMLTSSVWGQTAEQQLKARKFTDWVNKVVQLSPEQYEEMKALRIEYNMKKDSMEARPYYSHEDKVNMNKQFYKERDKILDLNQQSELLSFLITSREIKIITAEMPLEKEKVEELRSQIQLVNKRMVIHIIKLGKFNIKYLEMEKSFDIEKDLILGKVLTTDQYEYYTTLRNKKLKEHTTSSVDYMSMKADSVLEGYNVLLPDDI
;
A
#
# COMPACT_ATOMS: atom_id res chain seq x y z
N MET A 1 -10.60 31.20 52.59
CA MET A 1 -9.75 31.33 51.38
C MET A 1 -9.43 29.93 50.82
N LYS A 2 -10.31 29.32 50.02
CA LYS A 2 -10.05 28.00 49.38
C LYS A 2 -10.66 27.86 47.97
N THR A 3 -10.97 28.97 47.31
CA THR A 3 -11.62 28.99 45.97
C THR A 3 -10.68 29.40 44.83
N LYS A 4 -9.46 29.85 45.14
CA LYS A 4 -8.49 30.27 44.09
C LYS A 4 -7.59 29.14 43.58
N LEU A 5 -7.57 27.97 44.23
CA LEU A 5 -6.72 26.84 43.84
C LEU A 5 -7.34 25.93 42.77
N LEU A 6 -8.66 26.02 42.56
CA LEU A 6 -9.39 25.15 41.62
C LEU A 6 -9.42 25.66 40.17
N ILE A 7 -9.15 26.95 39.95
CA ILE A 7 -9.16 27.54 38.60
C ILE A 7 -7.85 27.25 37.85
N GLY A 8 -6.73 27.14 38.57
CA GLY A 8 -5.42 26.81 37.97
C GLY A 8 -5.30 25.37 37.47
N ILE A 9 -6.11 24.44 38.00
CA ILE A 9 -6.12 23.03 37.60
C ILE A 9 -7.10 22.78 36.44
N LEU A 10 -8.21 23.53 36.38
CA LEU A 10 -9.18 23.40 35.28
C LEU A 10 -8.64 23.93 33.93
N LEU A 11 -7.66 24.85 33.96
CA LEU A 11 -6.99 25.37 32.76
C LEU A 11 -5.84 24.49 32.23
N MET A 12 -5.44 23.43 32.95
CA MET A 12 -4.46 22.45 32.46
C MET A 12 -5.11 21.26 31.75
N LEU A 13 -6.44 21.13 31.79
CA LEU A 13 -7.18 20.06 31.12
C LEU A 13 -7.62 20.42 29.69
N THR A 14 -7.26 21.60 29.18
CA THR A 14 -7.27 21.86 27.72
C THR A 14 -5.95 21.39 27.12
N SER A 15 -5.62 20.12 27.33
CA SER A 15 -4.57 19.45 26.59
C SER A 15 -4.95 19.47 25.11
N SER A 16 -4.34 20.39 24.36
CA SER A 16 -4.06 20.25 22.92
C SER A 16 -5.22 19.74 22.05
N VAL A 17 -6.38 20.40 22.06
CA VAL A 17 -7.42 20.22 21.02
C VAL A 17 -7.18 21.20 19.85
N TRP A 18 -5.92 21.42 19.49
CA TRP A 18 -5.52 22.30 18.40
C TRP A 18 -4.47 21.57 17.58
N GLY A 19 -4.75 21.32 16.30
CA GLY A 19 -3.70 20.81 15.39
C GLY A 19 -4.16 20.13 14.12
N GLN A 20 -5.46 19.85 13.95
CA GLN A 20 -5.96 19.20 12.74
C GLN A 20 -6.60 20.23 11.81
N THR A 21 -6.05 20.38 10.61
CA THR A 21 -6.67 21.23 9.58
C THR A 21 -7.84 20.50 8.92
N ALA A 22 -8.81 21.25 8.39
CA ALA A 22 -9.90 20.68 7.59
C ALA A 22 -9.38 19.87 6.40
N GLU A 23 -8.22 20.25 5.85
CA GLU A 23 -7.54 19.53 4.77
C GLU A 23 -6.99 18.17 5.24
N GLN A 24 -6.37 18.10 6.41
CA GLN A 24 -5.87 16.84 6.97
C GLN A 24 -7.01 15.84 7.23
N GLN A 25 -8.14 16.34 7.74
CA GLN A 25 -9.37 15.56 7.94
C GLN A 25 -9.92 15.03 6.60
N LEU A 26 -9.98 15.87 5.58
CA LEU A 26 -10.43 15.47 4.25
C LEU A 26 -9.51 14.41 3.62
N LYS A 27 -8.18 14.60 3.68
CA LYS A 27 -7.19 13.62 3.20
C LYS A 27 -7.31 12.29 3.93
N ALA A 28 -7.52 12.32 5.23
CA ALA A 28 -7.72 11.11 6.03
C ALA A 28 -9.00 10.36 5.67
N ARG A 29 -10.11 11.10 5.51
CA ARG A 29 -11.38 10.51 5.06
C ARG A 29 -11.26 9.88 3.67
N LYS A 30 -10.70 10.59 2.69
CA LYS A 30 -10.50 10.05 1.33
C LYS A 30 -9.70 8.76 1.32
N PHE A 31 -8.59 8.71 2.08
CA PHE A 31 -7.79 7.51 2.24
C PHE A 31 -8.62 6.37 2.87
N THR A 32 -9.34 6.65 3.94
CA THR A 32 -10.14 5.66 4.66
C THR A 32 -11.29 5.12 3.80
N ASP A 33 -11.97 6.00 3.06
CA ASP A 33 -13.01 5.63 2.09
C ASP A 33 -12.44 4.73 0.99
N TRP A 34 -11.22 5.01 0.51
CA TRP A 34 -10.54 4.16 -0.44
C TRP A 34 -10.21 2.78 0.15
N VAL A 35 -9.64 2.70 1.36
CA VAL A 35 -9.40 1.41 2.03
C VAL A 35 -10.71 0.63 2.19
N ASN A 36 -11.78 1.32 2.62
CA ASN A 36 -13.09 0.73 2.84
C ASN A 36 -13.70 0.15 1.56
N LYS A 37 -13.46 0.75 0.40
CA LYS A 37 -13.88 0.20 -0.90
C LYS A 37 -13.17 -1.11 -1.25
N VAL A 38 -11.94 -1.31 -0.77
CA VAL A 38 -11.14 -2.50 -1.10
C VAL A 38 -11.44 -3.65 -0.14
N VAL A 39 -11.50 -3.39 1.17
CA VAL A 39 -11.54 -4.47 2.20
C VAL A 39 -12.72 -4.43 3.16
N GLN A 40 -13.66 -3.50 2.96
CA GLN A 40 -14.84 -3.29 3.82
C GLN A 40 -14.52 -3.27 5.32
N LEU A 41 -14.33 -2.08 5.86
CA LEU A 41 -14.01 -1.85 7.27
C LEU A 41 -15.28 -1.92 8.13
N SER A 42 -15.15 -2.45 9.35
CA SER A 42 -16.16 -2.24 10.39
C SER A 42 -16.25 -0.75 10.76
N PRO A 43 -17.34 -0.29 11.40
CA PRO A 43 -17.43 1.08 11.89
C PRO A 43 -16.26 1.49 12.80
N GLU A 44 -15.83 0.58 13.68
CA GLU A 44 -14.70 0.79 14.58
C GLU A 44 -13.38 0.90 13.80
N GLN A 45 -13.13 -0.06 12.89
CA GLN A 45 -11.93 -0.04 12.05
C GLN A 45 -11.85 1.21 11.17
N TYR A 46 -13.00 1.70 10.69
CA TYR A 46 -13.07 2.91 9.88
C TYR A 46 -12.61 4.14 10.68
N GLU A 47 -13.13 4.34 11.89
CA GLU A 47 -12.72 5.48 12.72
C GLU A 47 -11.26 5.35 13.21
N GLU A 48 -10.79 4.15 13.55
CA GLU A 48 -9.39 3.91 13.89
C GLU A 48 -8.44 4.21 12.72
N MET A 49 -8.80 3.76 11.50
CA MET A 49 -8.02 3.99 10.29
C MET A 49 -7.93 5.48 9.95
N LYS A 50 -9.06 6.19 10.08
CA LYS A 50 -9.14 7.63 9.88
C LYS A 50 -8.30 8.38 10.91
N ALA A 51 -8.39 8.02 12.18
CA ALA A 51 -7.58 8.61 13.25
C ALA A 51 -6.08 8.41 13.00
N LEU A 52 -5.66 7.19 12.66
CA LEU A 52 -4.28 6.86 12.30
C LEU A 52 -3.81 7.70 11.10
N ARG A 53 -4.65 7.87 10.07
CA ARG A 53 -4.28 8.67 8.90
C ARG A 53 -4.18 10.16 9.20
N ILE A 54 -5.00 10.68 10.11
CA ILE A 54 -4.86 12.07 10.58
C ILE A 54 -3.51 12.27 11.26
N GLU A 55 -3.13 11.36 12.17
CA GLU A 55 -1.83 11.42 12.85
C GLU A 55 -0.66 11.38 11.84
N TYR A 56 -0.76 10.50 10.84
CA TYR A 56 0.20 10.46 9.75
C TYR A 56 0.27 11.77 8.96
N ASN A 57 -0.87 12.37 8.58
CA ASN A 57 -0.90 13.62 7.84
C ASN A 57 -0.27 14.76 8.66
N MET A 58 -0.54 14.84 9.96
CA MET A 58 0.08 15.82 10.86
C MET A 58 1.60 15.65 10.93
N LYS A 59 2.08 14.41 11.06
CA LYS A 59 3.52 14.08 11.06
C LYS A 59 4.17 14.43 9.73
N LYS A 60 3.50 14.12 8.62
CA LYS A 60 3.96 14.44 7.26
C LYS A 60 4.10 15.95 7.08
N ASP A 61 3.06 16.73 7.39
CA ASP A 61 3.09 18.18 7.24
C ASP A 61 4.18 18.82 8.12
N SER A 62 4.34 18.33 9.36
CA SER A 62 5.41 18.79 10.27
C SER A 62 6.81 18.46 9.76
N MET A 63 6.99 17.33 9.09
CA MET A 63 8.26 16.93 8.49
C MET A 63 8.57 17.75 7.24
N GLU A 64 7.58 17.93 6.35
CA GLU A 64 7.71 18.67 5.10
C GLU A 64 7.89 20.18 5.31
N ALA A 65 7.45 20.72 6.45
CA ALA A 65 7.70 22.10 6.86
C ALA A 65 9.16 22.36 7.30
N ARG A 66 9.98 21.32 7.52
CA ARG A 66 11.39 21.48 7.93
C ARG A 66 12.23 21.91 6.72
N PRO A 67 13.18 22.87 6.88
CA PRO A 67 14.07 23.27 5.79
C PRO A 67 14.87 22.12 5.18
N TYR A 68 15.17 21.10 5.99
CA TYR A 68 15.81 19.86 5.57
C TYR A 68 15.17 18.69 6.33
N TYR A 69 14.81 17.62 5.62
CA TYR A 69 14.45 16.33 6.19
C TYR A 69 15.17 15.23 5.42
N SER A 70 15.57 14.16 6.09
CA SER A 70 16.24 13.06 5.40
C SER A 70 15.20 12.17 4.69
N HIS A 71 15.61 11.57 3.57
CA HIS A 71 14.81 10.52 2.94
C HIS A 71 14.53 9.37 3.91
N GLU A 72 15.48 9.05 4.79
CA GLU A 72 15.33 8.04 5.84
C GLU A 72 14.21 8.35 6.85
N ASP A 73 14.04 9.61 7.25
CA ASP A 73 12.95 10.03 8.13
C ASP A 73 11.57 9.79 7.49
N LYS A 74 11.43 10.20 6.23
CA LYS A 74 10.19 9.98 5.45
C LYS A 74 9.88 8.49 5.33
N VAL A 75 10.90 7.72 5.04
CA VAL A 75 10.83 6.26 4.95
C VAL A 75 10.37 5.63 6.25
N ASN A 76 10.96 6.03 7.38
CA ASN A 76 10.65 5.46 8.69
C ASN A 76 9.23 5.86 9.14
N MET A 77 8.82 7.10 8.87
CA MET A 77 7.44 7.55 9.08
C MET A 77 6.44 6.67 8.30
N ASN A 78 6.72 6.42 7.02
CA ASN A 78 5.87 5.57 6.19
C ASN A 78 5.82 4.14 6.76
N LYS A 79 6.98 3.52 7.03
CA LYS A 79 7.05 2.16 7.60
C LYS A 79 6.18 2.02 8.85
N GLN A 80 6.28 2.99 9.74
CA GLN A 80 5.51 2.99 10.97
C GLN A 80 4.00 3.10 10.70
N PHE A 81 3.58 4.00 9.80
CA PHE A 81 2.16 4.12 9.43
C PHE A 81 1.56 2.81 8.92
N TYR A 82 2.22 2.13 7.98
CA TYR A 82 1.69 0.88 7.44
C TYR A 82 1.72 -0.26 8.47
N LYS A 83 2.73 -0.30 9.34
CA LYS A 83 2.78 -1.26 10.45
C LYS A 83 1.60 -1.08 11.42
N GLU A 84 1.25 0.16 11.75
CA GLU A 84 0.10 0.43 12.62
C GLU A 84 -1.24 0.20 11.90
N ARG A 85 -1.33 0.54 10.60
CA ARG A 85 -2.50 0.23 9.76
C ARG A 85 -2.84 -1.24 9.80
N ASP A 86 -1.83 -2.10 9.64
CA ASP A 86 -2.03 -3.54 9.59
C ASP A 86 -2.51 -4.12 10.93
N LYS A 87 -2.38 -3.39 12.05
CA LYS A 87 -2.98 -3.80 13.34
C LYS A 87 -4.48 -3.55 13.44
N ILE A 88 -5.02 -2.63 12.64
CA ILE A 88 -6.45 -2.30 12.59
C ILE A 88 -7.20 -3.37 11.77
N LEU A 89 -6.52 -3.92 10.77
CA LEU A 89 -7.09 -4.88 9.81
C LEU A 89 -6.90 -6.32 10.31
N ASP A 90 -7.89 -7.18 10.07
CA ASP A 90 -7.70 -8.62 10.24
C ASP A 90 -6.82 -9.21 9.12
N LEU A 91 -6.37 -10.46 9.28
CA LEU A 91 -5.47 -11.10 8.30
C LEU A 91 -6.09 -11.24 6.90
N ASN A 92 -7.40 -11.45 6.80
CA ASN A 92 -8.07 -11.54 5.51
C ASN A 92 -8.08 -10.17 4.82
N GLN A 93 -8.46 -9.12 5.55
CA GLN A 93 -8.42 -7.73 5.08
C GLN A 93 -7.00 -7.30 4.70
N GLN A 94 -5.99 -7.62 5.51
CA GLN A 94 -4.59 -7.36 5.15
C GLN A 94 -4.20 -8.04 3.84
N SER A 95 -4.55 -9.33 3.70
CA SER A 95 -4.22 -10.09 2.49
C SER A 95 -4.91 -9.52 1.24
N GLU A 96 -6.17 -9.10 1.38
CA GLU A 96 -6.95 -8.50 0.31
C GLU A 96 -6.35 -7.16 -0.13
N LEU A 97 -6.11 -6.25 0.83
CA LEU A 97 -5.56 -4.92 0.56
C LEU A 97 -4.19 -5.00 -0.11
N LEU A 98 -3.29 -5.84 0.42
CA LEU A 98 -1.96 -6.03 -0.14
C LEU A 98 -2.02 -6.64 -1.54
N SER A 99 -2.88 -7.63 -1.77
CA SER A 99 -3.04 -8.24 -3.09
C SER A 99 -3.59 -7.26 -4.12
N PHE A 100 -4.58 -6.44 -3.75
CA PHE A 100 -5.15 -5.40 -4.59
C PHE A 100 -4.10 -4.37 -5.00
N LEU A 101 -3.26 -3.94 -4.05
CA LEU A 101 -2.21 -2.96 -4.31
C LEU A 101 -1.12 -3.52 -5.24
N ILE A 102 -0.66 -4.75 -5.01
CA ILE A 102 0.32 -5.42 -5.86
C ILE A 102 -0.24 -5.54 -7.29
N THR A 103 -1.46 -6.06 -7.43
CA THR A 103 -2.11 -6.17 -8.73
C THR A 103 -2.27 -4.81 -9.41
N SER A 104 -2.71 -3.78 -8.69
CA SER A 104 -2.89 -2.45 -9.26
C SER A 104 -1.60 -1.90 -9.86
N ARG A 105 -0.46 -2.12 -9.19
CA ARG A 105 0.86 -1.74 -9.69
C ARG A 105 1.25 -2.55 -10.92
N GLU A 106 1.10 -3.87 -10.89
CA GLU A 106 1.42 -4.76 -12.00
C GLU A 106 0.63 -4.36 -13.26
N ILE A 107 -0.68 -4.16 -13.11
CA ILE A 107 -1.55 -3.71 -14.20
C ILE A 107 -1.12 -2.33 -14.71
N LYS A 108 -0.80 -1.37 -13.83
CA LYS A 108 -0.31 -0.03 -14.24
C LYS A 108 0.99 -0.10 -15.04
N ILE A 109 1.91 -1.00 -14.70
CA ILE A 109 3.15 -1.21 -15.46
C ILE A 109 2.83 -1.79 -16.84
N ILE A 110 1.95 -2.78 -16.90
CA ILE A 110 1.54 -3.40 -18.17
C ILE A 110 0.87 -2.36 -19.07
N THR A 111 -0.10 -1.61 -18.54
CA THR A 111 -0.89 -0.66 -19.34
C THR A 111 -0.14 0.61 -19.71
N ALA A 112 0.89 1.00 -18.95
CA ALA A 112 1.76 2.12 -19.30
C ALA A 112 2.62 1.84 -20.55
N GLU A 113 3.07 0.59 -20.72
CA GLU A 113 3.88 0.18 -21.86
C GLU A 113 3.03 -0.32 -23.03
N MET A 114 1.88 -0.92 -22.71
CA MET A 114 0.97 -1.51 -23.67
C MET A 114 -0.47 -1.17 -23.26
N PRO A 115 -1.03 -0.07 -23.78
CA PRO A 115 -2.42 0.30 -23.50
C PRO A 115 -3.39 -0.82 -23.86
N LEU A 116 -4.29 -1.15 -22.95
CA LEU A 116 -5.29 -2.22 -23.11
C LEU A 116 -6.70 -1.65 -23.02
N GLU A 117 -7.64 -2.35 -23.67
CA GLU A 117 -9.07 -2.10 -23.51
C GLU A 117 -9.51 -2.35 -22.06
N LYS A 118 -10.54 -1.62 -21.62
CA LYS A 118 -10.98 -1.64 -20.22
C LYS A 118 -11.39 -3.04 -19.76
N GLU A 119 -12.06 -3.79 -20.62
CA GLU A 119 -12.51 -5.15 -20.35
C GLU A 119 -11.32 -6.08 -20.05
N LYS A 120 -10.24 -5.98 -20.82
CA LYS A 120 -9.01 -6.74 -20.60
C LYS A 120 -8.31 -6.34 -19.31
N VAL A 121 -8.30 -5.04 -18.98
CA VAL A 121 -7.73 -4.53 -17.73
C VAL A 121 -8.46 -5.10 -16.51
N GLU A 122 -9.79 -5.12 -16.55
CA GLU A 122 -10.60 -5.69 -15.46
C GLU A 122 -10.43 -7.21 -15.36
N GLU A 123 -10.36 -7.91 -16.48
CA GLU A 123 -10.10 -9.35 -16.50
C GLU A 123 -8.72 -9.69 -15.92
N LEU A 124 -7.67 -8.99 -16.35
CA LEU A 124 -6.31 -9.16 -15.81
C LEU A 124 -6.30 -8.85 -14.32
N ARG A 125 -6.93 -7.75 -13.88
CA ARG A 125 -6.99 -7.36 -12.47
C ARG A 125 -7.62 -8.46 -11.63
N SER A 126 -8.78 -8.96 -12.05
CA SER A 126 -9.50 -10.02 -11.34
C SER A 126 -8.66 -11.30 -11.19
N GLN A 127 -8.09 -11.79 -12.30
CA GLN A 127 -7.34 -13.05 -12.29
C GLN A 127 -5.98 -12.93 -11.57
N ILE A 128 -5.22 -11.86 -11.81
CA ILE A 128 -3.92 -11.64 -11.19
C ILE A 128 -4.06 -11.37 -9.68
N GLN A 129 -5.13 -10.69 -9.23
CA GLN A 129 -5.40 -10.47 -7.81
C GLN A 129 -5.60 -11.78 -7.04
N LEU A 130 -6.25 -12.79 -7.63
CA LEU A 130 -6.37 -14.11 -7.00
C LEU A 130 -5.00 -14.77 -6.78
N VAL A 131 -4.12 -14.70 -7.77
CA VAL A 131 -2.74 -15.22 -7.66
C VAL A 131 -1.98 -14.46 -6.57
N ASN A 132 -2.01 -13.12 -6.61
CA ASN A 132 -1.35 -12.26 -5.63
C ASN A 132 -1.87 -12.49 -4.20
N LYS A 133 -3.18 -12.72 -4.02
CA LYS A 133 -3.75 -13.01 -2.70
C LYS A 133 -3.20 -14.31 -2.12
N ARG A 134 -3.10 -15.38 -2.92
CA ARG A 134 -2.49 -16.64 -2.48
C ARG A 134 -1.03 -16.45 -2.09
N MET A 135 -0.28 -15.70 -2.90
CA MET A 135 1.11 -15.34 -2.61
C MET A 135 1.24 -14.59 -1.28
N VAL A 136 0.44 -13.54 -1.06
CA VAL A 136 0.44 -12.76 0.18
C VAL A 136 0.11 -13.61 1.40
N ILE A 137 -0.92 -14.47 1.32
CA ILE A 137 -1.26 -15.40 2.41
C ILE A 137 -0.08 -16.31 2.75
N HIS A 138 0.65 -16.79 1.74
CA HIS A 138 1.82 -17.65 1.95
C HIS A 138 3.00 -16.89 2.58
N ILE A 139 3.23 -15.64 2.17
CA ILE A 139 4.24 -14.76 2.81
C ILE A 139 3.93 -14.58 4.29
N ILE A 140 2.68 -14.24 4.62
CA ILE A 140 2.22 -14.02 5.99
C ILE A 140 2.39 -15.30 6.84
N LYS A 141 2.07 -16.48 6.28
CA LYS A 141 2.08 -17.76 7.01
C LYS A 141 3.48 -18.38 7.18
N LEU A 142 4.32 -18.32 6.14
CA LEU A 142 5.54 -19.15 6.07
C LEU A 142 6.83 -18.35 6.28
N GLY A 143 6.75 -17.03 6.23
CA GLY A 143 7.92 -16.16 6.30
C GLY A 143 8.71 -16.12 4.98
N LYS A 144 9.22 -14.94 4.65
CA LYS A 144 9.83 -14.60 3.36
C LYS A 144 11.15 -15.30 3.01
N PHE A 145 11.81 -15.93 3.98
CA PHE A 145 13.10 -16.62 3.80
C PHE A 145 12.97 -18.14 3.81
N ASN A 146 11.74 -18.65 3.67
CA ASN A 146 11.50 -20.07 3.56
C ASN A 146 11.85 -20.55 2.15
N ILE A 147 12.66 -21.60 1.99
CA ILE A 147 12.98 -22.14 0.65
C ILE A 147 11.72 -22.55 -0.14
N LYS A 148 10.67 -22.99 0.56
CA LYS A 148 9.37 -23.29 -0.04
C LYS A 148 8.71 -22.04 -0.65
N TYR A 149 8.97 -20.85 -0.10
CA TYR A 149 8.48 -19.58 -0.65
C TYR A 149 9.05 -19.31 -2.05
N LEU A 150 10.37 -19.48 -2.24
CA LEU A 150 11.03 -19.24 -3.54
C LEU A 150 10.52 -20.18 -4.64
N GLU A 151 10.19 -21.42 -4.29
CA GLU A 151 9.59 -22.38 -5.23
C GLU A 151 8.14 -22.01 -5.57
N MET A 152 7.35 -21.60 -4.58
CA MET A 152 5.97 -21.16 -4.80
C MET A 152 5.90 -19.86 -5.61
N GLU A 153 6.83 -18.95 -5.43
CA GLU A 153 6.92 -17.71 -6.18
C GLU A 153 7.10 -17.94 -7.68
N LYS A 154 8.01 -18.85 -8.06
CA LYS A 154 8.15 -19.27 -9.47
C LYS A 154 6.84 -19.84 -10.02
N SER A 155 6.11 -20.60 -9.22
CA SER A 155 4.80 -21.13 -9.62
C SER A 155 3.76 -20.02 -9.83
N PHE A 156 3.76 -18.97 -9.01
CA PHE A 156 2.87 -17.83 -9.17
C PHE A 156 3.22 -17.00 -10.40
N ASP A 157 4.50 -16.82 -10.71
CA ASP A 157 4.93 -16.15 -11.93
C ASP A 157 4.46 -16.90 -13.19
N ILE A 158 4.60 -18.23 -13.21
CA ILE A 158 4.09 -19.07 -14.31
C ILE A 158 2.57 -18.90 -14.46
N GLU A 159 1.84 -18.89 -13.35
CA GLU A 159 0.38 -18.72 -13.40
C GLU A 159 -0.03 -17.34 -13.94
N LYS A 160 0.68 -16.27 -13.55
CA LYS A 160 0.49 -14.93 -14.12
C LYS A 160 0.81 -14.89 -15.62
N ASP A 161 1.90 -15.52 -16.04
CA ASP A 161 2.27 -15.61 -17.47
C ASP A 161 1.18 -16.34 -18.28
N LEU A 162 0.56 -17.39 -17.72
CA LEU A 162 -0.56 -18.10 -18.33
C LEU A 162 -1.84 -17.24 -18.42
N ILE A 163 -2.13 -16.41 -17.41
CA ILE A 163 -3.24 -15.45 -17.46
C ILE A 163 -2.99 -14.43 -18.59
N LEU A 164 -1.78 -13.86 -18.64
CA LEU A 164 -1.40 -12.89 -19.65
C LEU A 164 -1.51 -13.47 -21.06
N GLY A 165 -1.01 -14.69 -21.28
CA GLY A 165 -1.10 -15.37 -22.58
C GLY A 165 -2.54 -15.71 -23.03
N LYS A 166 -3.51 -15.69 -22.11
CA LYS A 166 -4.94 -15.89 -22.43
C LYS A 166 -5.67 -14.58 -22.73
N VAL A 167 -5.36 -13.50 -22.00
CA VAL A 167 -6.09 -12.23 -22.10
C VAL A 167 -5.50 -11.32 -23.20
N LEU A 168 -4.19 -11.40 -23.42
CA LEU A 168 -3.49 -10.64 -24.45
C LEU A 168 -3.59 -11.34 -25.79
N THR A 169 -3.50 -10.58 -26.89
CA THR A 169 -3.23 -11.18 -28.20
C THR A 169 -1.80 -11.71 -28.26
N THR A 170 -1.49 -12.57 -29.23
CA THR A 170 -0.12 -13.09 -29.43
C THR A 170 0.91 -11.96 -29.53
N ASP A 171 0.67 -10.96 -30.38
CA ASP A 171 1.59 -9.82 -30.55
C ASP A 171 1.77 -9.02 -29.25
N GLN A 172 0.70 -8.84 -28.48
CA GLN A 172 0.72 -8.16 -27.18
C GLN A 172 1.54 -8.96 -26.15
N TYR A 173 1.38 -10.27 -26.13
CA TYR A 173 2.11 -11.16 -25.23
C TYR A 173 3.61 -11.25 -25.59
N GLU A 174 3.94 -11.33 -26.88
CA GLU A 174 5.34 -11.32 -27.36
C GLU A 174 6.03 -9.99 -27.04
N TYR A 175 5.32 -8.87 -27.18
CA TYR A 175 5.82 -7.57 -26.76
C TYR A 175 6.04 -7.51 -25.24
N TYR A 176 5.05 -7.96 -24.45
CA TYR A 176 5.17 -8.03 -22.99
C TYR A 176 6.35 -8.88 -22.52
N THR A 177 6.54 -10.07 -23.10
CA THR A 177 7.65 -10.97 -22.70
C THR A 177 9.01 -10.36 -23.04
N THR A 178 9.12 -9.64 -24.16
CA THR A 178 10.33 -8.88 -24.52
C THR A 178 10.60 -7.76 -23.52
N LEU A 179 9.57 -7.01 -23.12
CA LEU A 179 9.66 -5.98 -22.08
C LEU A 179 10.03 -6.57 -20.73
N ARG A 180 9.39 -7.66 -20.31
CA ARG A 180 9.67 -8.37 -19.06
C ARG A 180 11.13 -8.82 -19.03
N ASN A 181 11.64 -9.41 -20.10
CA ASN A 181 13.04 -9.86 -20.17
C ASN A 181 14.04 -8.69 -20.14
N LYS A 182 13.68 -7.53 -20.71
CA LYS A 182 14.50 -6.32 -20.67
C LYS A 182 14.46 -5.64 -19.29
N LYS A 183 13.26 -5.47 -18.72
CA LYS A 183 13.06 -4.91 -17.37
C LYS A 183 13.51 -5.85 -16.27
N LEU A 184 13.50 -7.17 -16.44
CA LEU A 184 14.16 -8.09 -15.50
C LEU A 184 15.69 -7.98 -15.57
N LYS A 185 16.29 -7.37 -16.61
CA LYS A 185 17.72 -7.06 -16.66
C LYS A 185 18.05 -5.66 -16.14
N GLU A 186 17.16 -4.69 -16.32
CA GLU A 186 17.33 -3.29 -15.86
C GLU A 186 16.78 -3.05 -14.44
N HIS A 187 15.78 -3.83 -14.04
CA HIS A 187 15.10 -3.86 -12.76
C HIS A 187 15.11 -5.29 -12.22
N THR A 188 16.25 -5.98 -12.26
CA THR A 188 16.53 -7.16 -11.41
C THR A 188 16.56 -6.76 -9.94
N THR A 189 15.51 -6.08 -9.49
CA THR A 189 14.93 -6.43 -8.23
C THR A 189 14.39 -7.84 -8.35
N SER A 190 15.22 -8.80 -7.95
CA SER A 190 14.72 -10.13 -7.61
C SER A 190 13.54 -9.98 -6.65
N SER A 191 12.70 -10.99 -6.53
CA SER A 191 11.73 -11.03 -5.43
C SER A 191 12.37 -10.86 -4.05
N VAL A 192 13.64 -11.23 -3.90
CA VAL A 192 14.47 -10.88 -2.74
C VAL A 192 14.62 -9.36 -2.62
N ASP A 193 14.80 -8.62 -3.71
CA ASP A 193 14.80 -7.16 -3.76
C ASP A 193 13.42 -6.50 -3.70
N TYR A 194 12.31 -7.18 -3.95
CA TYR A 194 10.99 -6.66 -3.51
C TYR A 194 10.92 -6.57 -1.97
N MET A 195 11.78 -7.31 -1.27
CA MET A 195 11.89 -7.41 0.18
C MET A 195 13.22 -6.87 0.76
N SER A 196 14.26 -6.66 -0.06
CA SER A 196 15.58 -6.07 0.26
C SER A 196 15.82 -4.71 -0.40
N MET A 197 15.01 -4.31 -1.38
CA MET A 197 14.59 -2.92 -1.41
C MET A 197 13.86 -2.73 -0.08
N LYS A 198 14.62 -2.19 0.88
CA LYS A 198 14.21 -0.98 1.58
C LYS A 198 12.71 -0.80 1.42
N ALA A 199 11.96 -1.13 2.47
CA ALA A 199 10.54 -0.89 2.49
C ALA A 199 10.22 0.52 1.93
N ASP A 200 11.15 1.48 1.95
CA ASP A 200 11.30 2.67 1.11
C ASP A 200 10.76 2.58 -0.34
N SER A 201 11.14 1.62 -1.23
CA SER A 201 10.68 1.63 -2.64
C SER A 201 9.29 1.01 -2.84
N VAL A 202 8.94 0.03 -2.00
CA VAL A 202 7.61 -0.59 -1.97
C VAL A 202 6.62 0.36 -1.31
N LEU A 203 7.05 1.13 -0.30
CA LEU A 203 6.32 2.23 0.33
C LEU A 203 6.27 3.48 -0.55
N GLU A 204 7.28 3.73 -1.38
CA GLU A 204 7.22 4.73 -2.46
C GLU A 204 6.28 4.25 -3.56
N GLY A 205 6.26 2.96 -3.90
CA GLY A 205 5.27 2.34 -4.78
C GLY A 205 3.85 2.37 -4.19
N TYR A 206 3.69 2.19 -2.88
CA TYR A 206 2.41 2.37 -2.17
C TYR A 206 2.03 3.86 -2.03
N ASN A 207 3.00 4.78 -2.00
CA ASN A 207 2.76 6.22 -2.13
C ASN A 207 2.27 6.59 -3.54
N VAL A 208 2.64 5.83 -4.58
CA VAL A 208 2.20 5.98 -5.99
C VAL A 208 0.82 5.33 -6.25
N LEU A 209 0.22 4.70 -5.23
CA LEU A 209 -1.13 4.12 -5.28
C LEU A 209 -2.10 4.80 -4.30
N LEU A 210 -1.73 5.99 -3.81
CA LEU A 210 -2.69 6.88 -3.17
C LEU A 210 -3.76 7.27 -4.19
N PRO A 211 -5.00 7.56 -3.77
CA PRO A 211 -6.10 7.93 -4.68
C PRO A 211 -5.86 9.19 -5.52
N ASP A 212 -4.74 9.89 -5.33
CA ASP A 212 -4.33 10.99 -6.20
C ASP A 212 -3.64 10.48 -7.50
N ASP A 213 -3.28 9.20 -7.58
CA ASP A 213 -2.52 8.56 -8.68
C ASP A 213 -3.23 7.34 -9.35
N ILE A 214 -4.53 7.13 -9.05
CA ILE A 214 -5.47 6.21 -9.73
C ILE A 214 -6.63 7.03 -10.29
#